data_AF-A0AAN5DBH0-F1
#
_entry.id   AF-A0AAN5DBH0-F1
#
_cell.length_a   1.000
_cell.length_b   1.000
_cell.length_c   1.000
_cell.angle_alpha   90.00
_cell.angle_beta   90.00
_cell.angle_gamma   90.00
#
_symmetry.space_group_name_H-M   'P 1'
#
loop_
_entity.id
_entity.type
_entity.pdbx_description
1 polymer ?
#
loop_
_entity_poly.entity_id
_entity_poly.type
_entity_poly.pdbx_seq_one_letter_code
_entity_poly.pdbx_strand_id
1 'polypeptide(L)'
;FQLGSRSMFQAVSSLIFGNEPSKMDIEVEKVLAAFIDVQDDIERSNKIKDRANEFFKDQHYDMAIELYTAAIDSAPSAVLFGNRSMAYLKKELYGSALNDADNALAIDNNYIKGYYRRATANMALGRFKKALKDYEIAKKHSPNDKDALAKYTECSKIVKRINFEKAIAGDDKKKSVVESININDMEVESSYDGPHLEEAITRDFIDKMIEHFKAQKKIHRKYAFKILIEIRKWFMAQPTLVDISVPDDNKFTICGDVHGQFYDLCNIFDLNGAPSEKNPYLFNGDFVDRGSFSVETIFTMFAYKLLLPNHFFMSRGNHESDVMNKMYGFEGEVKNKYSTQMCELFTELFNYLPLCHLINQKVFVCHGGLFKQEGVTLEDIRKTERVRQPPDEGIMCDLLWSDPYSLNGRAPSKRGVGCQFGPDVSEKWCKDNGIDYVVRSHEVKVEGYEEHHNGRVYTVFSAPNYCDQMGNKGAFITIKGNNLTPRFTSFSEVPHPTVPPMAYASSLFGFM
;
A
#
# COMPACT_ATOMS: atom_id res chain seq x y z
N PHE A 1 -38.13 13.59 14.73
CA PHE A 1 -37.79 12.45 13.85
C PHE A 1 -36.44 12.79 13.23
N GLN A 2 -35.30 12.13 13.47
CA GLN A 2 -35.01 10.80 14.00
C GLN A 2 -33.49 10.82 14.30
N LEU A 3 -33.07 10.81 15.58
CA LEU A 3 -31.66 10.60 15.99
C LEU A 3 -31.66 9.42 16.95
N GLY A 4 -31.72 8.24 16.34
CA GLY A 4 -31.72 6.93 16.98
C GLY A 4 -31.39 5.84 15.94
N SER A 5 -30.65 6.21 14.90
CA SER A 5 -30.54 5.39 13.68
C SER A 5 -29.39 4.41 13.69
N ARG A 6 -28.38 4.49 14.58
CA ARG A 6 -27.22 3.58 14.52
C ARG A 6 -27.39 2.26 15.26
N SER A 7 -27.94 2.25 16.48
CA SER A 7 -28.25 0.98 17.16
C SER A 7 -29.37 0.22 16.44
N MET A 8 -30.34 0.94 15.85
CA MET A 8 -31.30 0.33 14.95
C MET A 8 -30.67 -0.10 13.61
N PHE A 9 -29.68 0.60 13.06
CA PHE A 9 -29.04 0.16 11.80
C PHE A 9 -28.25 -1.14 11.96
N GLN A 10 -27.51 -1.33 13.05
CA GLN A 10 -26.77 -2.57 13.29
C GLN A 10 -27.73 -3.72 13.65
N ALA A 11 -28.79 -3.45 14.41
CA ALA A 11 -29.84 -4.44 14.68
C ALA A 11 -30.64 -4.81 13.40
N VAL A 12 -30.92 -3.85 12.52
CA VAL A 12 -31.65 -4.09 11.26
C VAL A 12 -30.74 -4.72 10.20
N SER A 13 -29.44 -4.37 10.17
CA SER A 13 -28.45 -4.99 9.28
C SER A 13 -28.19 -6.46 9.63
N SER A 14 -28.08 -6.80 10.92
CA SER A 14 -27.96 -8.20 11.37
C SER A 14 -29.24 -9.01 11.09
N LEU A 15 -30.43 -8.41 11.20
CA LEU A 15 -31.71 -9.02 10.83
C LEU A 15 -31.92 -9.21 9.32
N ILE A 16 -31.30 -8.37 8.46
CA ILE A 16 -31.47 -8.44 6.99
C ILE A 16 -30.36 -9.23 6.30
N PHE A 17 -29.12 -9.18 6.80
CA PHE A 17 -27.94 -9.75 6.12
C PHE A 17 -27.30 -10.94 6.84
N GLY A 18 -27.83 -11.36 8.00
CA GLY A 18 -27.40 -12.60 8.66
C GLY A 18 -25.95 -12.64 9.14
N ASN A 19 -25.26 -11.49 9.18
CA ASN A 19 -23.89 -11.42 9.69
C ASN A 19 -23.90 -11.31 11.22
N GLU A 20 -23.27 -12.26 11.89
CA GLU A 20 -22.99 -12.16 13.33
C GLU A 20 -22.13 -10.92 13.61
N PRO A 21 -22.40 -10.18 14.70
CA PRO A 21 -21.56 -9.06 15.11
C PRO A 21 -20.13 -9.55 15.33
N SER A 22 -19.16 -8.77 14.84
CA SER A 22 -17.76 -9.15 14.99
C SER A 22 -17.39 -9.18 16.47
N LYS A 23 -16.30 -9.91 16.81
CA LYS A 23 -15.75 -9.88 18.19
C LYS A 23 -15.49 -8.45 18.69
N MET A 24 -15.11 -7.55 17.78
CA MET A 24 -14.87 -6.14 18.08
C MET A 24 -16.18 -5.42 18.43
N ASP A 25 -17.25 -5.61 17.63
CA ASP A 25 -18.55 -4.98 17.86
C ASP A 25 -19.10 -5.35 19.24
N ILE A 26 -19.00 -6.62 19.61
CA ILE A 26 -19.41 -7.12 20.92
C ILE A 26 -18.62 -6.44 22.04
N GLU A 27 -17.31 -6.26 21.85
CA GLU A 27 -16.46 -5.64 22.86
C GLU A 27 -16.73 -4.14 23.01
N VAL A 28 -16.97 -3.44 21.89
CA VAL A 28 -17.39 -2.02 21.89
C VAL A 28 -18.73 -1.88 22.63
N GLU A 29 -19.73 -2.71 22.32
CA GLU A 29 -21.03 -2.67 23.00
C GLU A 29 -20.91 -2.90 24.51
N LYS A 30 -20.09 -3.88 24.94
CA LYS A 30 -19.84 -4.11 26.38
C LYS A 30 -19.27 -2.88 27.06
N VAL A 31 -18.32 -2.20 26.42
CA VAL A 31 -17.72 -0.98 26.97
C VAL A 31 -18.75 0.15 27.03
N LEU A 32 -19.55 0.34 25.99
CA LEU A 32 -20.56 1.39 25.92
C LEU A 32 -21.72 1.15 26.90
N ALA A 33 -22.05 -0.11 27.21
CA ALA A 33 -23.10 -0.47 28.16
C ALA A 33 -22.82 0.08 29.57
N ALA A 34 -21.55 0.22 29.96
CA ALA A 34 -21.17 0.80 31.26
C ALA A 34 -21.58 2.28 31.42
N PHE A 35 -21.96 2.96 30.34
CA PHE A 35 -22.32 4.38 30.33
C PHE A 35 -23.76 4.63 29.88
N ILE A 36 -24.58 3.59 29.76
CA ILE A 36 -25.95 3.71 29.21
C ILE A 36 -26.88 4.54 30.10
N ASP A 37 -26.66 4.50 31.42
CA ASP A 37 -27.48 5.21 32.41
C ASP A 37 -27.07 6.69 32.60
N VAL A 38 -25.97 7.13 31.97
CA VAL A 38 -25.51 8.52 32.05
C VAL A 38 -26.38 9.39 31.14
N GLN A 39 -27.27 10.18 31.75
CA GLN A 39 -28.26 10.99 31.04
C GLN A 39 -27.69 12.27 30.42
N ASP A 40 -26.61 12.82 30.96
CA ASP A 40 -25.95 13.99 30.40
C ASP A 40 -25.03 13.57 29.26
N ASP A 41 -25.33 14.02 28.04
CA ASP A 41 -24.59 13.65 26.83
C ASP A 41 -23.11 14.08 26.86
N ILE A 42 -22.80 15.20 27.52
CA ILE A 42 -21.43 15.71 27.67
C ILE A 42 -20.66 14.86 28.68
N GLU A 43 -21.27 14.52 29.81
CA GLU A 43 -20.69 13.62 30.81
C GLU A 43 -20.46 12.23 30.21
N ARG A 44 -21.45 11.69 29.50
CA ARG A 44 -21.36 10.40 28.81
C ARG A 44 -20.24 10.41 27.77
N SER A 45 -20.19 11.43 26.92
CA SER A 45 -19.13 11.61 25.92
C SER A 45 -17.74 11.66 26.57
N ASN A 46 -17.58 12.39 27.67
CA ASN A 46 -16.31 12.47 28.38
C ASN A 46 -15.86 11.13 28.98
N LYS A 47 -16.78 10.35 29.56
CA LYS A 47 -16.46 9.00 30.07
C LYS A 47 -16.05 8.03 28.96
N ILE A 48 -16.77 8.03 27.84
CA ILE A 48 -16.42 7.20 26.68
C ILE A 48 -15.05 7.62 26.12
N LYS A 49 -14.79 8.93 26.01
CA LYS A 49 -13.49 9.49 25.59
C LYS A 49 -12.35 9.02 26.49
N ASP A 50 -12.55 9.01 27.81
CA ASP A 50 -11.50 8.59 28.74
C ASP A 50 -11.16 7.11 28.55
N ARG A 51 -12.17 6.26 28.33
CA ARG A 51 -11.95 4.86 27.96
C ARG A 51 -11.27 4.70 26.59
N ALA A 52 -11.64 5.52 25.61
CA ALA A 52 -10.96 5.56 24.31
C ALA A 52 -9.48 5.95 24.43
N ASN A 53 -9.16 6.90 25.32
CA ASN A 53 -7.77 7.30 25.61
C ASN A 53 -6.95 6.15 26.23
N GLU A 54 -7.56 5.29 27.06
CA GLU A 54 -6.91 4.10 27.62
C GLU A 54 -6.56 3.10 26.52
N PHE A 55 -7.54 2.71 25.70
CA PHE A 55 -7.28 1.82 24.55
C PHE A 55 -6.26 2.42 23.58
N PHE A 56 -6.27 3.75 23.37
CA PHE A 56 -5.26 4.41 22.56
C PHE A 56 -3.84 4.27 23.15
N LYS A 57 -3.68 4.44 24.47
CA LYS A 57 -2.38 4.27 25.16
C LYS A 57 -1.90 2.83 25.09
N ASP A 58 -2.83 1.87 25.17
CA ASP A 58 -2.57 0.44 25.02
C ASP A 58 -2.40 0.02 23.56
N GLN A 59 -2.39 0.98 22.63
CA GLN A 59 -2.23 0.80 21.18
C GLN A 59 -3.34 -0.02 20.51
N HIS A 60 -4.46 -0.20 21.18
CA HIS A 60 -5.71 -0.73 20.62
C HIS A 60 -6.46 0.36 19.85
N TYR A 61 -5.85 0.84 18.77
CA TYR A 61 -6.34 2.01 18.03
C TYR A 61 -7.71 1.80 17.40
N ASP A 62 -8.05 0.58 16.95
CA ASP A 62 -9.37 0.28 16.38
C ASP A 62 -10.48 0.46 17.42
N MET A 63 -10.30 -0.09 18.63
CA MET A 63 -11.20 0.15 19.77
C MET A 63 -11.26 1.63 20.13
N ALA A 64 -10.12 2.32 20.14
CA ALA A 64 -10.09 3.76 20.42
C ALA A 64 -10.90 4.55 19.39
N ILE A 65 -10.78 4.22 18.09
CA ILE A 65 -11.53 4.87 17.00
C ILE A 65 -13.03 4.70 17.17
N GLU A 66 -13.50 3.48 17.46
CA GLU A 66 -14.93 3.19 17.67
C GLU A 66 -15.48 3.94 18.90
N LEU A 67 -14.73 3.94 20.01
CA LEU A 67 -15.15 4.65 21.21
C LEU A 67 -15.10 6.18 21.03
N TYR A 68 -14.09 6.74 20.36
CA TYR A 68 -14.12 8.16 20.00
C TYR A 68 -15.30 8.49 19.10
N THR A 69 -15.67 7.59 18.19
CA THR A 69 -16.85 7.77 17.33
C THR A 69 -18.14 7.81 18.17
N ALA A 70 -18.33 6.88 19.09
CA ALA A 70 -19.47 6.89 20.01
C ALA A 70 -19.51 8.14 20.91
N ALA A 71 -18.34 8.62 21.36
CA ALA A 71 -18.24 9.86 22.13
C ALA A 71 -18.60 11.11 21.29
N ILE A 72 -18.17 11.15 20.02
CA ILE A 72 -18.53 12.21 19.06
C ILE A 72 -20.03 12.20 18.77
N ASP A 73 -20.61 11.00 18.57
CA ASP A 73 -22.05 10.82 18.32
C ASP A 73 -22.88 11.29 19.54
N SER A 74 -22.34 11.20 20.75
CA SER A 74 -22.98 11.71 21.98
C SER A 74 -22.85 13.23 22.11
N ALA A 75 -21.63 13.77 22.05
CA ALA A 75 -21.37 15.21 22.10
C ALA A 75 -20.07 15.56 21.34
N PRO A 76 -20.14 16.17 20.15
CA PRO A 76 -18.96 16.46 19.33
C PRO A 76 -18.10 17.58 19.95
N SER A 77 -16.78 17.42 19.91
CA SER A 77 -15.83 18.47 20.33
C SER A 77 -14.54 18.43 19.53
N ALA A 78 -13.83 19.56 19.44
CA ALA A 78 -12.55 19.64 18.74
C ALA A 78 -11.50 18.64 19.29
N VAL A 79 -11.52 18.39 20.60
CA VAL A 79 -10.64 17.43 21.25
C VAL A 79 -10.91 16.00 20.78
N LEU A 80 -12.18 15.60 20.68
CA LEU A 80 -12.56 14.26 20.24
C LEU A 80 -12.14 13.99 18.79
N PHE A 81 -12.46 14.91 17.89
CA PHE A 81 -12.02 14.83 16.50
C PHE A 81 -10.48 14.81 16.42
N GLY A 82 -9.79 15.64 17.20
CA GLY A 82 -8.32 15.65 17.25
C GLY A 82 -7.70 14.34 17.77
N ASN A 83 -8.34 13.68 18.74
CA ASN A 83 -7.89 12.41 19.28
C ASN A 83 -8.14 11.26 18.30
N ARG A 84 -9.34 11.21 17.69
CA ARG A 84 -9.65 10.21 16.66
C ARG A 84 -8.80 10.40 15.40
N SER A 85 -8.52 11.65 15.01
CA SER A 85 -7.54 11.98 13.96
C SER A 85 -6.16 11.38 14.25
N MET A 86 -5.69 11.44 15.50
CA MET A 86 -4.43 10.81 15.88
C MET A 86 -4.50 9.28 15.84
N ALA A 87 -5.61 8.67 16.24
CA ALA A 87 -5.81 7.23 16.09
C ALA A 87 -5.80 6.81 14.61
N TYR A 88 -6.41 7.62 13.72
CA TYR A 88 -6.31 7.42 12.29
C TYR A 88 -4.89 7.58 11.75
N LEU A 89 -4.08 8.54 12.25
CA LEU A 89 -2.66 8.64 11.87
C LEU A 89 -1.88 7.37 12.24
N LYS A 90 -2.12 6.84 13.45
CA LYS A 90 -1.50 5.59 13.94
C LYS A 90 -1.91 4.36 13.13
N LYS A 91 -3.09 4.39 12.52
CA LYS A 91 -3.61 3.38 11.59
C LYS A 91 -3.35 3.73 10.12
N GLU A 92 -2.63 4.81 9.85
CA GLU A 92 -2.30 5.30 8.51
C GLU A 92 -3.51 5.61 7.61
N LEU A 93 -4.65 5.85 8.23
CA LEU A 93 -5.89 6.30 7.59
C LEU A 93 -5.83 7.82 7.40
N TYR A 94 -4.85 8.29 6.62
CA TYR A 94 -4.49 9.71 6.53
C TYR A 94 -5.62 10.60 6.01
N GLY A 95 -6.51 10.08 5.16
CA GLY A 95 -7.70 10.81 4.71
C GLY A 95 -8.70 11.02 5.83
N SER A 96 -8.95 9.97 6.61
CA SER A 96 -9.81 10.04 7.81
C SER A 96 -9.21 10.96 8.87
N ALA A 97 -7.89 10.89 9.07
CA ALA A 97 -7.15 11.78 9.96
C ALA A 97 -7.26 13.24 9.53
N LEU A 98 -7.11 13.51 8.22
CA LEU A 98 -7.24 14.85 7.65
C LEU A 98 -8.65 15.41 7.86
N ASN A 99 -9.68 14.63 7.55
CA ASN A 99 -11.08 15.02 7.71
C ASN A 99 -11.42 15.34 9.18
N ASP A 100 -10.98 14.50 10.12
CA ASP A 100 -11.19 14.77 11.54
C ASP A 100 -10.39 15.98 12.03
N ALA A 101 -9.18 16.21 11.51
CA ALA A 101 -8.43 17.41 11.85
C ALA A 101 -9.11 18.68 11.33
N ASP A 102 -9.70 18.63 10.13
CA ASP A 102 -10.51 19.73 9.58
C ASP A 102 -11.79 19.96 10.41
N ASN A 103 -12.50 18.90 10.81
CA ASN A 103 -13.66 19.02 11.70
C ASN A 103 -13.29 19.60 13.07
N ALA A 104 -12.15 19.21 13.64
CA ALA A 104 -11.65 19.77 14.89
C ALA A 104 -11.43 21.28 14.77
N LEU A 105 -10.81 21.74 13.68
CA LEU A 105 -10.53 23.15 13.42
C LEU A 105 -11.76 23.96 13.00
N ALA A 106 -12.79 23.30 12.46
CA ALA A 106 -14.10 23.91 12.19
C ALA A 106 -14.86 24.20 13.51
N ILE A 107 -14.71 23.35 14.52
CA ILE A 107 -15.29 23.56 15.86
C ILE A 107 -14.48 24.59 16.66
N ASP A 108 -13.16 24.43 16.71
CA ASP A 108 -12.25 25.33 17.42
C ASP A 108 -11.00 25.63 16.58
N ASN A 109 -10.95 26.81 15.98
CA ASN A 109 -9.83 27.25 15.16
C ASN A 109 -8.57 27.61 15.98
N ASN A 110 -8.65 27.64 17.32
CA ASN A 110 -7.50 27.83 18.20
C ASN A 110 -6.95 26.50 18.71
N TYR A 111 -7.53 25.37 18.31
CA TYR A 111 -7.08 24.05 18.71
C TYR A 111 -5.78 23.66 17.98
N ILE A 112 -4.64 24.05 18.55
CA ILE A 112 -3.29 23.89 17.97
C ILE A 112 -2.97 22.43 17.60
N LYS A 113 -3.43 21.47 18.41
CA LYS A 113 -3.26 20.04 18.09
C LYS A 113 -3.94 19.67 16.78
N GLY A 114 -5.08 20.29 16.42
CA GLY A 114 -5.77 20.10 15.15
C GLY A 114 -4.88 20.43 13.95
N TYR A 115 -4.22 21.59 13.97
CA TYR A 115 -3.24 21.97 12.93
C TYR A 115 -2.11 20.95 12.84
N TYR A 116 -1.55 20.54 13.98
CA TYR A 116 -0.48 19.54 13.99
C TYR A 116 -0.94 18.19 13.41
N ARG A 117 -2.17 17.72 13.73
CA ARG A 117 -2.71 16.48 13.16
C ARG A 117 -2.90 16.60 11.65
N ARG A 118 -3.47 17.72 11.19
CA ARG A 118 -3.67 18.02 9.76
C ARG A 118 -2.35 18.12 9.01
N ALA A 119 -1.33 18.73 9.63
CA ALA A 119 0.01 18.82 9.08
C ALA A 119 0.64 17.43 8.90
N THR A 120 0.51 16.57 9.92
CA THR A 120 1.02 15.19 9.89
C THR A 120 0.34 14.37 8.81
N ALA A 121 -0.99 14.45 8.69
CA ALA A 121 -1.73 13.77 7.63
C ALA A 121 -1.32 14.26 6.24
N ASN A 122 -1.21 15.58 6.04
CA ASN A 122 -0.74 16.13 4.76
C ASN A 122 0.71 15.74 4.44
N MET A 123 1.57 15.62 5.46
CA MET A 123 2.96 15.21 5.28
C MET A 123 3.03 13.75 4.81
N ALA A 124 2.25 12.86 5.41
CA ALA A 124 2.14 11.46 5.01
C ALA A 124 1.57 11.30 3.59
N LEU A 125 0.64 12.19 3.20
CA LEU A 125 0.06 12.25 1.86
C LEU A 125 0.96 12.91 0.81
N GLY A 126 2.21 13.26 1.13
CA GLY A 126 3.11 13.97 0.21
C GLY A 126 2.70 15.42 -0.09
N ARG A 127 1.69 15.95 0.59
CA ARG A 127 1.17 17.33 0.43
C ARG A 127 2.03 18.32 1.25
N PHE A 128 3.34 18.29 1.03
CA PHE A 128 4.34 18.97 1.87
C PHE A 128 4.12 20.48 1.99
N LYS A 129 3.63 21.15 0.94
CA LYS A 129 3.33 22.59 1.00
C LYS A 129 2.15 22.91 1.93
N LYS A 130 1.13 22.05 1.99
CA LYS A 130 -0.01 22.19 2.91
C LYS A 130 0.44 21.87 4.34
N ALA A 131 1.19 20.78 4.50
CA ALA A 131 1.75 20.38 5.79
C ALA A 131 2.61 21.48 6.42
N LEU A 132 3.50 22.11 5.63
CA LEU A 132 4.40 23.14 6.13
C LEU A 132 3.64 24.34 6.74
N LYS A 133 2.56 24.79 6.11
CA LYS A 133 1.72 25.90 6.61
C LYS A 133 1.14 25.58 7.99
N ASP A 134 0.61 24.38 8.17
CA ASP A 134 0.03 23.98 9.45
C ASP A 134 1.11 23.74 10.52
N TYR A 135 2.28 23.20 10.15
CA TYR A 135 3.42 23.08 11.07
C TYR A 135 3.96 24.43 11.53
N GLU A 136 3.94 25.48 10.69
CA GLU A 136 4.32 26.84 11.10
C GLU A 136 3.41 27.36 12.21
N ILE A 137 2.10 27.11 12.10
CA ILE A 137 1.13 27.46 13.13
C ILE A 137 1.40 26.68 14.42
N ALA A 138 1.59 25.36 14.32
CA ALA A 138 1.87 24.52 15.49
C ALA A 138 3.17 24.94 16.20
N LYS A 139 4.25 25.15 15.45
CA LYS A 139 5.55 25.60 15.98
C LYS A 139 5.44 26.97 16.66
N LYS A 140 4.67 27.90 16.09
CA LYS A 140 4.49 29.25 16.65
C LYS A 140 3.84 29.20 18.04
N HIS A 141 2.86 28.31 18.25
CA HIS A 141 2.11 28.21 19.50
C HIS A 141 2.68 27.19 20.48
N SER A 142 3.54 26.27 20.04
CA SER A 142 4.19 25.26 20.89
C SER A 142 5.69 25.18 20.57
N PRO A 143 6.47 26.25 20.81
CA PRO A 143 7.88 26.32 20.39
C PRO A 143 8.80 25.33 21.11
N ASN A 144 8.38 24.83 22.28
CA ASN A 144 9.12 23.86 23.08
C ASN A 144 8.74 22.40 22.77
N ASP A 145 7.77 22.16 21.90
CA ASP A 145 7.42 20.81 21.45
C ASP A 145 8.50 20.32 20.48
N LYS A 146 9.35 19.42 20.98
CA LYS A 146 10.48 18.86 20.24
C LYS A 146 10.03 18.13 18.97
N ASP A 147 8.90 17.43 19.04
CA ASP A 147 8.39 16.66 17.92
C ASP A 147 7.83 17.58 16.83
N ALA A 148 7.02 18.58 17.21
CA ALA A 148 6.51 19.57 16.28
C ALA A 148 7.64 20.35 15.58
N LEU A 149 8.71 20.69 16.31
CA LEU A 149 9.88 21.37 15.74
C LEU A 149 10.66 20.48 14.77
N ALA A 150 10.86 19.20 15.10
CA ALA A 150 11.50 18.23 14.22
C ALA A 150 10.73 18.07 12.91
N LYS A 151 9.41 17.84 13.00
CA LYS A 151 8.52 17.68 11.82
C LYS A 151 8.45 18.95 10.97
N TYR A 152 8.38 20.14 11.58
CA TYR A 152 8.46 21.41 10.85
C TYR A 152 9.77 21.53 10.06
N THR A 153 10.90 21.30 10.74
CA THR A 153 12.23 21.46 10.15
C THR A 153 12.39 20.53 8.95
N GLU A 154 11.90 19.31 9.09
CA GLU A 154 11.99 18.33 8.02
C GLU A 154 11.06 18.65 6.85
N CYS A 155 9.80 18.97 7.13
CA CYS A 155 8.86 19.40 6.08
C CYS A 155 9.42 20.61 5.32
N SER A 156 10.11 21.53 6.00
CA SER A 156 10.79 22.67 5.38
C SER A 156 11.93 22.22 4.45
N LYS A 157 12.78 21.27 4.86
CA LYS A 157 13.84 20.71 4.00
C LYS A 157 13.26 20.04 2.75
N ILE A 158 12.21 19.23 2.91
CA ILE A 158 11.56 18.55 1.78
C ILE A 158 10.99 19.57 0.80
N VAL A 159 10.25 20.58 1.28
CA VAL A 159 9.69 21.63 0.41
C VAL A 159 10.81 22.42 -0.29
N LYS A 160 11.91 22.72 0.40
CA LYS A 160 13.09 23.38 -0.20
C LYS A 160 13.70 22.51 -1.30
N ARG A 161 13.90 21.22 -1.05
CA ARG A 161 14.41 20.27 -2.05
C ARG A 161 13.49 20.19 -3.27
N ILE A 162 12.19 20.05 -3.08
CA ILE A 162 11.21 20.01 -4.18
C ILE A 162 11.24 21.31 -4.99
N ASN A 163 11.30 22.46 -4.34
CA ASN A 163 11.38 23.75 -5.04
C ASN A 163 12.71 23.89 -5.79
N PHE A 164 13.82 23.40 -5.23
CA PHE A 164 15.13 23.37 -5.89
C PHE A 164 15.10 22.45 -7.12
N GLU A 165 14.62 21.22 -6.97
CA GLU A 165 14.44 20.26 -8.07
C GLU A 165 13.57 20.82 -9.19
N LYS A 166 12.47 21.51 -8.86
CA LYS A 166 11.62 22.19 -9.84
C LYS A 166 12.33 23.36 -10.54
N ALA A 167 13.19 24.08 -9.83
CA ALA A 167 13.94 25.20 -10.40
C ALA A 167 15.05 24.74 -11.35
N ILE A 168 15.65 23.56 -11.12
CA ILE A 168 16.67 22.97 -12.01
C ILE A 168 16.08 22.14 -13.15
N ALA A 169 14.80 21.73 -13.04
CA ALA A 169 14.08 20.97 -14.06
C ALA A 169 13.61 21.85 -15.23
N GLY A 170 14.50 22.67 -15.81
CA GLY A 170 14.24 23.35 -17.09
C GLY A 170 13.87 22.37 -18.20
N ASP A 171 13.44 22.88 -19.36
CA ASP A 171 12.89 22.13 -20.53
C ASP A 171 13.78 21.00 -21.12
N ASP A 172 14.91 20.69 -20.50
CA ASP A 172 15.74 19.54 -20.85
C ASP A 172 15.12 18.24 -20.36
N LYS A 173 14.77 17.35 -21.29
CA LYS A 173 14.43 15.95 -21.01
C LYS A 173 15.48 15.38 -20.06
N LYS A 174 15.07 15.11 -18.81
CA LYS A 174 15.94 14.56 -17.76
C LYS A 174 16.61 13.29 -18.33
N LYS A 175 17.93 13.36 -18.55
CA LYS A 175 18.71 12.21 -19.05
C LYS A 175 18.53 11.04 -18.11
N SER A 176 18.37 9.83 -18.67
CA SER A 176 18.17 8.64 -17.87
C SER A 176 19.42 8.39 -17.00
N VAL A 177 19.22 7.89 -15.78
CA VAL A 177 20.34 7.52 -14.88
C VAL A 177 21.22 6.46 -15.55
N VAL A 178 20.63 5.62 -16.40
CA VAL A 178 21.32 4.59 -17.19
C VAL A 178 22.45 5.17 -18.04
N GLU A 179 22.30 6.38 -18.59
CA GLU A 179 23.33 7.03 -19.43
C GLU A 179 24.62 7.33 -18.65
N SER A 180 24.54 7.40 -17.32
CA SER A 180 25.69 7.63 -16.43
C SER A 180 26.34 6.35 -15.89
N ILE A 181 25.78 5.17 -16.21
CA ILE A 181 26.23 3.89 -15.66
C ILE A 181 27.06 3.15 -16.70
N ASN A 182 28.34 2.94 -16.41
CA ASN A 182 29.20 2.06 -17.19
C ASN A 182 29.44 0.73 -16.44
N ILE A 183 28.71 -0.33 -16.84
CA ILE A 183 28.84 -1.67 -16.24
C ILE A 183 30.21 -2.29 -16.56
N ASN A 184 30.81 -1.95 -17.71
CA ASN A 184 32.06 -2.59 -18.15
C ASN A 184 33.24 -2.20 -17.26
N ASP A 185 33.22 -1.00 -16.70
CA ASP A 185 34.24 -0.48 -15.77
C ASP A 185 34.09 -1.05 -14.36
N MET A 186 33.00 -1.78 -14.07
CA MET A 186 32.81 -2.39 -12.77
C MET A 186 33.58 -3.72 -12.70
N GLU A 187 34.71 -3.71 -12.00
CA GLU A 187 35.42 -4.94 -11.63
C GLU A 187 34.66 -5.69 -10.53
N VAL A 188 34.72 -7.02 -10.59
CA VAL A 188 34.20 -7.92 -9.55
C VAL A 188 35.41 -8.41 -8.78
N GLU A 189 35.44 -8.16 -7.47
CA GLU A 189 36.58 -8.54 -6.64
C GLU A 189 36.70 -10.06 -6.55
N SER A 190 37.92 -10.59 -6.52
CA SER A 190 38.17 -12.04 -6.40
C SER A 190 37.64 -12.65 -5.09
N SER A 191 37.33 -11.82 -4.09
CA SER A 191 36.71 -12.20 -2.84
C SER A 191 35.18 -12.36 -2.91
N TYR A 192 34.54 -11.94 -4.01
CA TYR A 192 33.11 -12.10 -4.18
C TYR A 192 32.75 -13.58 -4.40
N ASP A 193 31.99 -14.13 -3.46
CA ASP A 193 31.60 -15.54 -3.41
C ASP A 193 30.15 -15.79 -3.85
N GLY A 194 29.49 -14.76 -4.40
CA GLY A 194 28.11 -14.83 -4.84
C GLY A 194 27.93 -15.29 -6.30
N PRO A 195 26.67 -15.36 -6.77
CA PRO A 195 26.39 -15.75 -8.15
C PRO A 195 26.95 -14.72 -9.13
N HIS A 196 27.48 -15.23 -10.25
CA HIS A 196 28.02 -14.42 -11.34
C HIS A 196 27.01 -14.41 -12.49
N LEU A 197 26.58 -13.22 -12.91
CA LEU A 197 25.72 -13.06 -14.09
C LEU A 197 26.59 -12.83 -15.32
N GLU A 198 26.71 -13.86 -16.16
CA GLU A 198 27.46 -13.80 -17.42
C GLU A 198 26.70 -13.00 -18.48
N GLU A 199 25.92 -13.65 -19.36
CA GLU A 199 25.18 -12.98 -20.43
C GLU A 199 23.71 -12.74 -20.07
N ALA A 200 22.96 -13.81 -19.78
CA ALA A 200 21.53 -13.80 -19.49
C ALA A 200 21.22 -14.42 -18.12
N ILE A 201 20.04 -14.09 -17.58
CA ILE A 201 19.54 -14.73 -16.35
C ILE A 201 19.22 -16.19 -16.65
N THR A 202 19.73 -17.09 -15.81
CA THR A 202 19.45 -18.54 -15.87
C THR A 202 18.76 -18.99 -14.59
N ARG A 203 18.15 -20.17 -14.62
CA ARG A 203 17.57 -20.78 -13.41
C ARG A 203 18.63 -20.99 -12.33
N ASP A 204 19.81 -21.50 -12.70
CA ASP A 204 20.94 -21.70 -11.79
C ASP A 204 21.40 -20.40 -11.12
N PHE A 205 21.45 -19.28 -11.88
CA PHE A 205 21.76 -17.97 -11.31
C PHE A 205 20.71 -17.56 -10.25
N ILE A 206 19.42 -17.72 -10.55
CA ILE A 206 18.34 -17.37 -9.62
C ILE A 206 18.43 -18.22 -8.34
N ASP A 207 18.64 -19.53 -8.48
CA ASP A 207 18.72 -20.43 -7.33
C ASP A 207 19.90 -20.06 -6.43
N LYS A 208 21.08 -19.83 -7.01
CA LYS A 208 22.26 -19.36 -6.27
C LYS A 208 22.05 -17.98 -5.64
N MET A 209 21.34 -17.09 -6.31
CA MET A 209 20.99 -15.77 -5.80
C MET A 209 20.06 -15.84 -4.59
N ILE A 210 19.01 -16.67 -4.66
CA ILE A 210 18.08 -16.90 -3.55
C ILE A 210 18.83 -17.45 -2.34
N GLU A 211 19.70 -18.44 -2.53
CA GLU A 211 20.50 -19.00 -1.41
C GLU A 211 21.49 -17.98 -0.85
N HIS A 212 22.08 -17.14 -1.69
CA HIS A 212 22.94 -16.04 -1.26
C HIS A 212 22.17 -14.99 -0.43
N PHE A 213 20.93 -14.68 -0.82
CA PHE A 213 20.03 -13.79 -0.07
C PHE A 213 19.54 -14.40 1.24
N LYS A 214 19.20 -15.70 1.27
CA LYS A 214 18.87 -16.42 2.53
C LYS A 214 20.05 -16.43 3.50
N ALA A 215 21.28 -16.40 3.00
CA ALA A 215 22.49 -16.23 3.79
C ALA A 215 22.79 -14.77 4.19
N GLN A 216 21.84 -13.84 3.99
CA GLN A 216 21.94 -12.40 4.27
C GLN A 216 23.11 -11.70 3.54
N LYS A 217 23.51 -12.22 2.39
CA LYS A 217 24.52 -11.61 1.51
C LYS A 217 23.84 -10.89 0.35
N LYS A 218 24.59 -10.07 -0.38
CA LYS A 218 24.08 -9.25 -1.49
C LYS A 218 24.75 -9.62 -2.81
N ILE A 219 23.98 -9.64 -3.89
CA ILE A 219 24.58 -9.76 -5.23
C ILE A 219 25.48 -8.56 -5.51
N HIS A 220 26.59 -8.81 -6.23
CA HIS A 220 27.54 -7.75 -6.56
C HIS A 220 26.88 -6.62 -7.37
N ARG A 221 27.32 -5.37 -7.14
CA ARG A 221 26.73 -4.16 -7.75
C ARG A 221 26.69 -4.21 -9.28
N LYS A 222 27.69 -4.84 -9.92
CA LYS A 222 27.75 -5.02 -11.38
C LYS A 222 26.53 -5.78 -11.89
N TYR A 223 26.19 -6.88 -11.23
CA TYR A 223 25.07 -7.74 -11.60
C TYR A 223 23.73 -7.12 -11.25
N ALA A 224 23.65 -6.42 -10.11
CA ALA A 224 22.49 -5.61 -9.76
C ALA A 224 22.17 -4.57 -10.86
N PHE A 225 23.14 -3.73 -11.25
CA PHE A 225 22.94 -2.75 -12.33
C PHE A 225 22.59 -3.41 -13.67
N LYS A 226 23.23 -4.54 -13.99
CA LYS A 226 22.91 -5.31 -15.21
C LYS A 226 21.45 -5.76 -15.21
N ILE A 227 20.95 -6.34 -14.11
CA ILE A 227 19.54 -6.74 -13.97
C ILE A 227 18.63 -5.53 -14.16
N LEU A 228 18.90 -4.40 -13.48
CA LEU A 228 18.05 -3.21 -13.55
C LEU A 228 18.00 -2.59 -14.95
N ILE A 229 19.13 -2.56 -15.65
CA ILE A 229 19.20 -2.00 -17.00
C ILE A 229 18.42 -2.88 -17.99
N GLU A 230 18.57 -4.21 -17.91
CA GLU A 230 17.85 -5.12 -18.80
C GLU A 230 16.34 -5.13 -18.52
N ILE A 231 15.93 -5.18 -17.25
CA ILE A 231 14.50 -5.20 -16.92
C ILE A 231 13.82 -3.86 -17.24
N ARG A 232 14.53 -2.74 -17.10
CA ARG A 232 14.03 -1.43 -17.53
C ARG A 232 13.72 -1.43 -19.02
N LYS A 233 14.64 -1.92 -19.87
CA LYS A 233 14.39 -2.04 -21.32
C LYS A 233 13.13 -2.86 -21.62
N TRP A 234 12.92 -3.94 -20.87
CA TRP A 234 11.74 -4.79 -21.03
C TRP A 234 10.45 -4.06 -20.66
N PHE A 235 10.40 -3.41 -19.48
CA PHE A 235 9.21 -2.67 -19.03
C PHE A 235 8.87 -1.46 -19.89
N MET A 236 9.88 -0.79 -20.49
CA MET A 236 9.66 0.29 -21.44
C MET A 236 8.81 -0.13 -22.64
N ALA A 237 8.93 -1.38 -23.09
CA ALA A 237 8.21 -1.91 -24.24
C ALA A 237 6.77 -2.36 -23.91
N GLN A 238 6.39 -2.40 -22.63
CA GLN A 238 5.08 -2.92 -22.24
C GLN A 238 3.95 -1.90 -22.40
N PRO A 239 2.71 -2.36 -22.63
CA PRO A 239 1.53 -1.51 -22.52
C PRO A 239 1.20 -1.21 -21.06
N THR A 240 0.32 -0.22 -20.84
CA THR A 240 -0.17 0.12 -19.49
C THR A 240 -1.10 -0.95 -18.92
N LEU A 241 -1.94 -1.55 -19.78
CA LEU A 241 -2.75 -2.73 -19.51
C LEU A 241 -2.17 -3.90 -20.31
N VAL A 242 -1.71 -4.95 -19.63
CA VAL A 242 -1.13 -6.13 -20.27
C VAL A 242 -2.19 -7.22 -20.39
N ASP A 243 -2.46 -7.65 -21.62
CA ASP A 243 -3.36 -8.77 -21.90
C ASP A 243 -2.62 -10.12 -21.71
N ILE A 244 -3.18 -11.01 -20.89
CA ILE A 244 -2.64 -12.34 -20.60
C ILE A 244 -3.60 -13.39 -21.15
N SER A 245 -3.06 -14.36 -21.90
CA SER A 245 -3.78 -15.56 -22.32
C SER A 245 -3.31 -16.78 -21.52
N VAL A 246 -4.24 -17.42 -20.81
CA VAL A 246 -4.03 -18.65 -20.05
C VAL A 246 -4.73 -19.78 -20.81
N PRO A 247 -3.97 -20.76 -21.35
CA PRO A 247 -4.54 -21.92 -22.02
C PRO A 247 -5.47 -22.74 -21.12
N ASP A 248 -6.46 -23.40 -21.71
CA ASP A 248 -7.55 -24.10 -21.03
C ASP A 248 -7.11 -24.96 -19.83
N ASP A 249 -6.10 -25.82 -20.03
CA ASP A 249 -5.62 -26.75 -19.01
C ASP A 249 -4.53 -26.20 -18.09
N ASN A 250 -4.08 -24.96 -18.34
CA ASN A 250 -2.98 -24.36 -17.60
C ASN A 250 -3.49 -23.64 -16.35
N LYS A 251 -2.75 -23.82 -15.26
CA LYS A 251 -2.89 -23.07 -14.01
C LYS A 251 -2.26 -21.68 -14.19
N PHE A 252 -2.84 -20.67 -13.55
CA PHE A 252 -2.23 -19.35 -13.38
C PHE A 252 -2.38 -18.88 -11.93
N THR A 253 -1.32 -18.30 -11.37
CA THR A 253 -1.31 -17.83 -9.97
C THR A 253 -1.29 -16.30 -9.90
N ILE A 254 -2.11 -15.71 -9.03
CA ILE A 254 -2.12 -14.28 -8.73
C ILE A 254 -1.77 -14.10 -7.25
N CYS A 255 -0.71 -13.37 -6.98
CA CYS A 255 -0.27 -12.96 -5.65
C CYS A 255 -0.54 -11.46 -5.46
N GLY A 256 -0.84 -11.07 -4.22
CA GLY A 256 -0.94 -9.67 -3.82
C GLY A 256 0.40 -9.13 -3.33
N ASP A 257 0.30 -8.19 -2.39
CA ASP A 257 1.41 -7.48 -1.76
C ASP A 257 2.36 -8.47 -1.08
N VAL A 258 3.67 -8.20 -1.15
CA VAL A 258 4.74 -8.98 -0.50
C VAL A 258 5.57 -8.11 0.44
N HIS A 259 5.68 -6.81 0.17
CA HIS A 259 6.29 -5.83 1.06
C HIS A 259 7.64 -6.23 1.66
N GLY A 260 8.57 -6.67 0.82
CA GLY A 260 9.91 -7.03 1.26
C GLY A 260 10.00 -8.21 2.22
N GLN A 261 8.95 -9.05 2.34
CA GLN A 261 8.97 -10.30 3.07
C GLN A 261 9.58 -11.43 2.20
N PHE A 262 10.87 -11.32 1.93
CA PHE A 262 11.60 -12.22 1.02
C PHE A 262 11.48 -13.72 1.37
N TYR A 263 11.47 -14.05 2.65
CA TYR A 263 11.37 -15.43 3.11
C TYR A 263 9.98 -16.01 2.85
N ASP A 264 8.93 -15.20 3.00
CA ASP A 264 7.57 -15.59 2.65
C ASP A 264 7.38 -15.68 1.13
N LEU A 265 8.05 -14.83 0.34
CA LEU A 265 8.11 -15.00 -1.12
C LEU A 265 8.69 -16.38 -1.50
N CYS A 266 9.77 -16.80 -0.85
CA CYS A 266 10.34 -18.13 -1.05
C CYS A 266 9.35 -19.22 -0.64
N ASN A 267 8.65 -19.06 0.49
CA ASN A 267 7.63 -19.99 0.96
C ASN A 267 6.47 -20.13 -0.06
N ILE A 268 6.03 -19.04 -0.71
CA ILE A 268 5.05 -19.12 -1.80
C ILE A 268 5.55 -20.06 -2.92
N PHE A 269 6.84 -19.95 -3.30
CA PHE A 269 7.42 -20.81 -4.33
C PHE A 269 7.58 -22.26 -3.87
N ASP A 270 7.85 -22.50 -2.59
CA ASP A 270 7.92 -23.86 -2.04
C ASP A 270 6.53 -24.52 -1.98
N LEU A 271 5.50 -23.76 -1.58
CA LEU A 271 4.11 -24.24 -1.46
C LEU A 271 3.41 -24.43 -2.80
N ASN A 272 3.60 -23.48 -3.72
CA ASN A 272 2.83 -23.39 -4.97
C ASN A 272 3.67 -23.74 -6.22
N GLY A 273 4.92 -24.15 -6.01
CA GLY A 273 5.92 -24.43 -7.03
C GLY A 273 6.61 -23.15 -7.53
N ALA A 274 7.89 -23.25 -7.83
CA ALA A 274 8.64 -22.11 -8.38
C ALA A 274 8.07 -21.65 -9.73
N PRO A 275 8.28 -20.37 -10.11
CA PRO A 275 7.90 -19.87 -11.42
C PRO A 275 8.54 -20.66 -12.56
N SER A 276 7.73 -20.99 -13.56
CA SER A 276 8.14 -21.64 -14.80
C SER A 276 7.11 -21.37 -15.90
N GLU A 277 7.40 -21.76 -17.14
CA GLU A 277 6.40 -21.68 -18.23
C GLU A 277 5.11 -22.46 -17.92
N LYS A 278 5.21 -23.54 -17.14
CA LYS A 278 4.06 -24.35 -16.71
C LYS A 278 3.41 -23.89 -15.40
N ASN A 279 4.02 -22.93 -14.71
CA ASN A 279 3.54 -22.39 -13.44
C ASN A 279 3.71 -20.85 -13.44
N PRO A 280 2.91 -20.14 -14.24
CA PRO A 280 2.99 -18.69 -14.34
C PRO A 280 2.42 -17.98 -13.11
N TYR A 281 2.97 -16.79 -12.84
CA TYR A 281 2.62 -15.93 -11.72
C TYR A 281 2.36 -14.49 -12.17
N LEU A 282 1.40 -13.83 -11.53
CA LEU A 282 1.26 -12.38 -11.50
C LEU A 282 1.42 -11.89 -10.05
N PHE A 283 2.39 -11.02 -9.81
CA PHE A 283 2.50 -10.28 -8.54
C PHE A 283 1.91 -8.88 -8.70
N ASN A 284 0.87 -8.60 -7.92
CA ASN A 284 0.01 -7.44 -8.13
C ASN A 284 0.41 -6.22 -7.27
N GLY A 285 1.63 -5.73 -7.49
CA GLY A 285 2.18 -4.53 -6.84
C GLY A 285 2.65 -4.76 -5.41
N ASP A 286 3.27 -3.71 -4.86
CA ASP A 286 3.73 -3.62 -3.47
C ASP A 286 4.70 -4.74 -3.10
N PHE A 287 5.79 -4.78 -3.86
CA PHE A 287 6.88 -5.74 -3.68
C PHE A 287 7.85 -5.31 -2.59
N VAL A 288 7.96 -4.00 -2.39
CA VAL A 288 8.96 -3.34 -1.54
C VAL A 288 8.30 -2.56 -0.42
N ASP A 289 9.14 -1.90 0.39
CA ASP A 289 8.79 -1.15 1.58
C ASP A 289 8.25 -2.02 2.72
N ARG A 290 8.28 -1.47 3.94
CA ARG A 290 7.84 -2.11 5.19
C ARG A 290 8.74 -3.24 5.64
N GLY A 291 8.77 -4.35 4.92
CA GLY A 291 9.71 -5.44 5.19
C GLY A 291 11.14 -5.04 4.86
N SER A 292 12.08 -5.56 5.65
CA SER A 292 13.50 -5.17 5.59
C SER A 292 14.34 -6.03 4.63
N PHE A 293 13.67 -6.78 3.75
CA PHE A 293 14.29 -7.58 2.68
C PHE A 293 13.69 -7.23 1.30
N SER A 294 13.39 -5.95 1.10
CA SER A 294 12.80 -5.44 -0.15
C SER A 294 13.75 -5.58 -1.33
N VAL A 295 15.05 -5.41 -1.12
CA VAL A 295 16.09 -5.57 -2.14
C VAL A 295 16.16 -7.02 -2.62
N GLU A 296 16.18 -7.99 -1.72
CA GLU A 296 16.20 -9.42 -2.05
C GLU A 296 14.92 -9.83 -2.80
N THR A 297 13.78 -9.32 -2.34
CA THR A 297 12.46 -9.54 -2.96
C THR A 297 12.43 -9.05 -4.40
N ILE A 298 12.76 -7.77 -4.63
CA ILE A 298 12.65 -7.16 -5.96
C ILE A 298 13.67 -7.73 -6.96
N PHE A 299 14.90 -8.04 -6.53
CA PHE A 299 15.89 -8.67 -7.42
C PHE A 299 15.48 -10.10 -7.80
N THR A 300 14.88 -10.84 -6.87
CA THR A 300 14.34 -12.18 -7.16
C THR A 300 13.22 -12.11 -8.20
N MET A 301 12.27 -11.18 -8.02
CA MET A 301 11.17 -10.98 -8.97
C MET A 301 11.65 -10.51 -10.35
N PHE A 302 12.60 -9.56 -10.41
CA PHE A 302 13.18 -9.10 -11.67
C PHE A 302 13.97 -10.19 -12.39
N ALA A 303 14.71 -11.03 -11.67
CA ALA A 303 15.42 -12.15 -12.28
C ALA A 303 14.43 -13.16 -12.88
N TYR A 304 13.37 -13.53 -12.16
CA TYR A 304 12.31 -14.37 -12.74
C TYR A 304 11.61 -13.71 -13.91
N LYS A 305 11.37 -12.39 -13.87
CA LYS A 305 10.78 -11.66 -14.98
C LYS A 305 11.65 -11.70 -16.24
N LEU A 306 12.96 -11.52 -16.09
CA LEU A 306 13.93 -11.62 -17.20
C LEU A 306 14.05 -13.05 -17.73
N LEU A 307 13.96 -14.06 -16.87
CA LEU A 307 13.97 -15.47 -17.27
C LEU A 307 12.67 -15.89 -17.97
N LEU A 308 11.52 -15.41 -17.48
CA LEU A 308 10.18 -15.85 -17.87
C LEU A 308 9.29 -14.66 -18.28
N PRO A 309 9.66 -13.89 -19.33
CA PRO A 309 9.01 -12.63 -19.66
C PRO A 309 7.51 -12.77 -19.98
N ASN A 310 7.05 -13.95 -20.42
CA ASN A 310 5.65 -14.23 -20.75
C ASN A 310 4.93 -15.12 -19.72
N HIS A 311 5.57 -15.41 -18.57
CA HIS A 311 5.02 -16.29 -17.53
C HIS A 311 5.20 -15.76 -16.11
N PHE A 312 6.02 -14.73 -15.91
CA PHE A 312 6.11 -13.99 -14.66
C PHE A 312 5.67 -12.55 -14.94
N PHE A 313 4.62 -12.08 -14.28
CA PHE A 313 3.99 -10.79 -14.51
C PHE A 313 4.03 -9.94 -13.24
N MET A 314 4.10 -8.62 -13.41
CA MET A 314 4.30 -7.67 -12.31
C MET A 314 3.47 -6.42 -12.61
N SER A 315 2.51 -6.09 -11.73
CA SER A 315 1.80 -4.81 -11.76
C SER A 315 2.50 -3.80 -10.85
N ARG A 316 2.39 -2.50 -11.15
CA ARG A 316 2.79 -1.44 -10.23
C ARG A 316 1.79 -1.39 -9.07
N GLY A 317 2.30 -1.31 -7.83
CA GLY A 317 1.53 -0.91 -6.64
C GLY A 317 1.81 0.52 -6.25
N ASN A 318 1.15 1.02 -5.20
CA ASN A 318 1.41 2.38 -4.73
C ASN A 318 2.80 2.51 -4.09
N HIS A 319 3.36 1.43 -3.54
CA HIS A 319 4.70 1.41 -2.97
C HIS A 319 5.82 1.39 -4.01
N GLU A 320 5.55 1.13 -5.30
CA GLU A 320 6.50 1.39 -6.38
C GLU A 320 6.49 2.88 -6.81
N SER A 321 6.61 3.78 -5.82
CA SER A 321 6.63 5.23 -6.00
C SER A 321 7.64 5.93 -5.08
N ASP A 322 8.15 7.07 -5.55
CA ASP A 322 9.22 7.83 -4.91
C ASP A 322 8.87 8.26 -3.48
N VAL A 323 7.63 8.74 -3.28
CA VAL A 323 7.18 9.21 -1.97
C VAL A 323 7.08 8.04 -0.99
N MET A 324 6.54 6.90 -1.42
CA MET A 324 6.43 5.73 -0.54
C MET A 324 7.80 5.18 -0.17
N ASN A 325 8.70 5.02 -1.15
CA ASN A 325 10.04 4.45 -0.91
C ASN A 325 10.89 5.28 0.05
N LYS A 326 10.74 6.61 0.02
CA LYS A 326 11.38 7.55 0.97
C LYS A 326 10.88 7.37 2.40
N MET A 327 9.61 7.04 2.56
CA MET A 327 8.96 6.95 3.86
C MET A 327 9.08 5.56 4.46
N TYR A 328 8.90 4.51 3.66
CA TYR A 328 8.66 3.15 4.14
C TYR A 328 9.83 2.18 3.95
N GLY A 329 11.00 2.69 3.59
CA GLY A 329 12.27 2.00 3.81
C GLY A 329 13.02 1.54 2.59
N PHE A 330 12.38 1.39 1.43
CA PHE A 330 13.08 0.88 0.25
C PHE A 330 14.24 1.79 -0.20
N GLU A 331 14.05 3.12 -0.21
CA GLU A 331 15.14 4.06 -0.54
C GLU A 331 16.32 3.90 0.44
N GLY A 332 16.02 3.79 1.74
CA GLY A 332 17.03 3.61 2.78
C GLY A 332 17.75 2.28 2.64
N GLU A 333 17.02 1.20 2.33
CA GLU A 333 17.55 -0.14 2.16
C GLU A 333 18.50 -0.22 0.95
N VAL A 334 18.07 0.34 -0.20
CA VAL A 334 18.90 0.40 -1.41
C VAL A 334 20.15 1.23 -1.18
N LYS A 335 20.06 2.37 -0.50
CA LYS A 335 21.24 3.20 -0.17
C LYS A 335 22.20 2.49 0.78
N ASN A 336 21.68 1.75 1.74
CA ASN A 336 22.49 0.98 2.69
C ASN A 336 23.19 -0.21 2.02
N LYS A 337 22.48 -0.95 1.15
CA LYS A 337 23.02 -2.15 0.48
C LYS A 337 23.87 -1.81 -0.75
N TYR A 338 23.56 -0.71 -1.43
CA TYR A 338 24.18 -0.28 -2.70
C TYR A 338 24.57 1.21 -2.71
N SER A 339 23.79 2.06 -3.38
CA SER A 339 24.14 3.46 -3.65
C SER A 339 22.92 4.31 -3.98
N THR A 340 23.07 5.64 -3.89
CA THR A 340 22.05 6.60 -4.32
C THR A 340 21.72 6.45 -5.81
N GLN A 341 22.72 6.22 -6.66
CA GLN A 341 22.52 6.02 -8.11
C GLN A 341 21.64 4.80 -8.40
N MET A 342 21.78 3.72 -7.61
CA MET A 342 20.90 2.54 -7.72
C MET A 342 19.45 2.90 -7.34
N CYS A 343 19.26 3.70 -6.30
CA CYS A 343 17.94 4.17 -5.89
C CYS A 343 17.27 5.01 -6.98
N GLU A 344 18.00 5.94 -7.60
CA GLU A 344 17.49 6.76 -8.71
C GLU A 344 17.07 5.89 -9.91
N LEU A 345 17.85 4.84 -10.21
CA LEU A 345 17.51 3.88 -11.26
C LEU A 345 16.25 3.07 -10.93
N PHE A 346 16.07 2.62 -9.68
CA PHE A 346 14.81 1.99 -9.25
C PHE A 346 13.61 2.95 -9.40
N THR A 347 13.74 4.19 -8.94
CA THR A 347 12.68 5.21 -9.06
C THR A 347 12.31 5.47 -10.52
N GLU A 348 13.29 5.49 -11.43
CA GLU A 348 13.04 5.59 -12.87
C GLU A 348 12.34 4.35 -13.42
N LEU A 349 12.85 3.16 -13.08
CA LEU A 349 12.36 1.85 -13.53
C LEU A 349 10.91 1.60 -13.13
N PHE A 350 10.55 1.90 -11.87
CA PHE A 350 9.18 1.71 -11.36
C PHE A 350 8.14 2.50 -12.14
N ASN A 351 8.51 3.59 -12.82
CA ASN A 351 7.60 4.32 -13.70
C ASN A 351 7.20 3.55 -14.96
N TYR A 352 7.98 2.54 -15.36
CA TYR A 352 7.69 1.72 -16.54
C TYR A 352 6.84 0.49 -16.24
N LEU A 353 6.66 0.10 -14.96
CA LEU A 353 5.82 -1.03 -14.58
C LEU A 353 4.38 -0.86 -15.13
N PRO A 354 3.79 -1.90 -15.74
CA PRO A 354 2.38 -1.90 -16.13
C PRO A 354 1.47 -1.60 -14.93
N LEU A 355 0.33 -0.95 -15.15
CA LEU A 355 -0.58 -0.60 -14.05
C LEU A 355 -1.57 -1.72 -13.72
N CYS A 356 -1.87 -2.59 -14.69
CA CYS A 356 -2.89 -3.63 -14.56
C CYS A 356 -2.75 -4.71 -15.63
N HIS A 357 -3.47 -5.81 -15.44
CA HIS A 357 -3.48 -6.96 -16.32
C HIS A 357 -4.92 -7.39 -16.63
N LEU A 358 -5.14 -7.94 -17.82
CA LEU A 358 -6.43 -8.51 -18.24
C LEU A 358 -6.23 -9.96 -18.65
N ILE A 359 -6.69 -10.90 -17.82
CA ILE A 359 -6.53 -12.33 -18.04
C ILE A 359 -7.74 -12.87 -18.80
N ASN A 360 -7.49 -13.53 -19.94
CA ASN A 360 -8.49 -14.14 -20.82
C ASN A 360 -9.65 -13.19 -21.20
N GLN A 361 -9.39 -11.87 -21.23
CA GLN A 361 -10.41 -10.83 -21.45
C GLN A 361 -11.56 -10.82 -20.42
N LYS A 362 -11.40 -11.51 -19.28
CA LYS A 362 -12.46 -11.78 -18.31
C LYS A 362 -12.13 -11.38 -16.88
N VAL A 363 -10.87 -11.45 -16.49
CA VAL A 363 -10.45 -11.11 -15.12
C VAL A 363 -9.56 -9.88 -15.19
N PHE A 364 -10.02 -8.77 -14.61
CA PHE A 364 -9.24 -7.55 -14.51
C PHE A 364 -8.44 -7.55 -13.21
N VAL A 365 -7.14 -7.28 -13.27
CA VAL A 365 -6.26 -7.26 -12.11
C VAL A 365 -5.55 -5.91 -11.99
N CYS A 366 -5.77 -5.21 -10.88
CA CYS A 366 -5.08 -3.97 -10.53
C CYS A 366 -4.72 -3.96 -9.04
N HIS A 367 -3.74 -3.17 -8.61
CA HIS A 367 -3.30 -3.18 -7.22
C HIS A 367 -4.37 -2.59 -6.27
N GLY A 368 -4.76 -1.34 -6.52
CA GLY A 368 -5.75 -0.58 -5.77
C GLY A 368 -7.18 -0.96 -6.15
N GLY A 369 -7.80 -0.29 -7.11
CA GLY A 369 -9.18 -0.63 -7.45
C GLY A 369 -9.76 0.14 -8.61
N LEU A 370 -11.08 0.34 -8.57
CA LEU A 370 -11.84 1.01 -9.61
C LEU A 370 -11.87 2.53 -9.41
N PHE A 371 -12.54 3.20 -10.34
CA PHE A 371 -12.36 4.62 -10.62
C PHE A 371 -13.34 5.52 -9.91
N LYS A 372 -12.85 6.70 -9.52
CA LYS A 372 -13.68 7.82 -9.05
C LYS A 372 -14.57 8.35 -10.18
N GLN A 373 -14.04 8.38 -11.40
CA GLN A 373 -14.78 8.78 -12.60
C GLN A 373 -15.66 7.62 -13.12
N GLU A 374 -16.87 7.94 -13.57
CA GLU A 374 -17.76 6.97 -14.22
C GLU A 374 -17.37 6.74 -15.69
N GLY A 375 -17.68 5.54 -16.20
CA GLY A 375 -17.52 5.23 -17.62
C GLY A 375 -16.08 5.03 -18.10
N VAL A 376 -15.11 4.93 -17.19
CA VAL A 376 -13.73 4.55 -17.56
C VAL A 376 -13.75 3.18 -18.24
N THR A 377 -13.19 3.11 -19.45
CA THR A 377 -13.12 1.89 -20.26
C THR A 377 -11.74 1.25 -20.20
N LEU A 378 -11.62 -0.01 -20.62
CA LEU A 378 -10.31 -0.66 -20.83
C LEU A 378 -9.40 0.13 -21.78
N GLU A 379 -9.97 0.86 -22.73
CA GLU A 379 -9.22 1.69 -23.67
C GLU A 379 -8.66 2.96 -23.03
N ASP A 380 -9.41 3.59 -22.12
CA ASP A 380 -8.92 4.73 -21.34
C ASP A 380 -7.74 4.32 -20.45
N ILE A 381 -7.79 3.11 -19.89
CA ILE A 381 -6.69 2.53 -19.12
C ILE A 381 -5.46 2.29 -20.02
N ARG A 382 -5.63 1.70 -21.21
CA ARG A 382 -4.52 1.48 -22.17
C ARG A 382 -3.83 2.79 -22.55
N LYS A 383 -4.61 3.87 -22.72
CA LYS A 383 -4.12 5.23 -23.05
C LYS A 383 -3.50 5.99 -21.89
N THR A 384 -3.63 5.49 -20.66
CA THR A 384 -3.09 6.19 -19.49
C THR A 384 -1.56 6.23 -19.54
N GLU A 385 -1.00 7.45 -19.53
CA GLU A 385 0.45 7.69 -19.51
C GLU A 385 1.04 7.33 -18.15
N ARG A 386 1.64 6.14 -18.04
CA ARG A 386 2.15 5.61 -16.77
C ARG A 386 3.58 6.04 -16.40
N VAL A 387 4.36 6.54 -17.37
CA VAL A 387 5.81 6.82 -17.21
C VAL A 387 6.06 8.12 -16.45
N ARG A 388 5.64 8.11 -15.18
CA ARG A 388 5.67 9.23 -14.25
C ARG A 388 5.40 8.74 -12.83
N GLN A 389 5.59 9.61 -11.85
CA GLN A 389 5.06 9.36 -10.51
C GLN A 389 3.52 9.43 -10.53
N PRO A 390 2.83 8.63 -9.69
CA PRO A 390 1.38 8.68 -9.60
C PRO A 390 0.87 10.10 -9.32
N PRO A 391 -0.13 10.61 -10.06
CA PRO A 391 -0.80 11.87 -9.72
C PRO A 391 -1.66 11.75 -8.46
N ASP A 392 -2.11 12.89 -7.94
CA ASP A 392 -3.06 12.97 -6.83
C ASP A 392 -4.48 12.47 -7.21
N GLU A 393 -4.81 12.43 -8.51
CA GLU A 393 -6.12 12.03 -9.04
C GLU A 393 -6.04 11.42 -10.45
N GLY A 394 -7.13 10.79 -10.90
CA GLY A 394 -7.27 10.20 -12.22
C GLY A 394 -7.04 8.68 -12.26
N ILE A 395 -7.13 8.09 -13.45
CA ILE A 395 -7.11 6.62 -13.66
C ILE A 395 -5.89 5.97 -13.00
N MET A 396 -4.69 6.51 -13.21
CA MET A 396 -3.46 5.98 -12.60
C MET A 396 -3.49 6.04 -11.07
N CYS A 397 -4.06 7.09 -10.49
CA CYS A 397 -4.19 7.20 -9.04
C CYS A 397 -5.15 6.14 -8.50
N ASP A 398 -6.33 6.03 -9.09
CA ASP A 398 -7.38 5.10 -8.66
C ASP A 398 -6.94 3.63 -8.78
N LEU A 399 -6.24 3.26 -9.86
CA LEU A 399 -5.69 1.90 -10.05
C LEU A 399 -4.71 1.49 -8.96
N LEU A 400 -4.07 2.45 -8.28
CA LEU A 400 -3.05 2.20 -7.26
C LEU A 400 -3.57 2.42 -5.83
N TRP A 401 -4.66 3.17 -5.64
CA TRP A 401 -5.06 3.64 -4.31
C TRP A 401 -6.52 3.44 -3.91
N SER A 402 -7.42 3.10 -4.84
CA SER A 402 -8.84 2.95 -4.51
C SER A 402 -9.12 1.66 -3.74
N ASP A 403 -10.12 1.68 -2.86
CA ASP A 403 -10.55 0.53 -2.05
C ASP A 403 -12.05 0.20 -2.29
N PRO A 404 -12.47 -1.07 -2.20
CA PRO A 404 -13.89 -1.43 -2.20
C PRO A 404 -14.63 -0.82 -1.00
N TYR A 405 -15.94 -0.58 -1.18
CA TYR A 405 -16.82 -0.02 -0.16
C TYR A 405 -18.09 -0.85 -0.01
N SER A 406 -18.55 -1.05 1.22
CA SER A 406 -19.72 -1.91 1.48
C SER A 406 -21.04 -1.32 0.99
N LEU A 407 -21.14 0.01 0.87
CA LEU A 407 -22.36 0.69 0.42
C LEU A 407 -22.24 1.12 -1.04
N ASN A 408 -23.40 1.23 -1.70
CA ASN A 408 -23.47 1.74 -3.06
C ASN A 408 -22.93 3.17 -3.19
N GLY A 409 -22.49 3.50 -4.40
CA GLY A 409 -21.94 4.79 -4.77
C GLY A 409 -20.43 4.88 -4.57
N ARG A 410 -19.94 6.09 -4.36
CA ARG A 410 -18.51 6.36 -4.11
C ARG A 410 -18.36 7.20 -2.87
N ALA A 411 -17.27 6.99 -2.14
CA ALA A 411 -16.90 7.78 -0.97
C ALA A 411 -15.45 8.29 -1.09
N PRO A 412 -15.09 9.38 -0.37
CA PRO A 412 -13.70 9.77 -0.23
C PRO A 412 -12.87 8.62 0.37
N SER A 413 -11.67 8.39 -0.17
CA SER A 413 -10.78 7.35 0.35
C SER A 413 -10.38 7.66 1.80
N LYS A 414 -10.43 6.64 2.66
CA LYS A 414 -9.91 6.70 4.04
C LYS A 414 -8.40 6.98 4.07
N ARG A 415 -7.69 6.69 2.97
CA ARG A 415 -6.26 6.96 2.76
C ARG A 415 -6.00 8.41 2.35
N GLY A 416 -7.01 9.13 1.87
CA GLY A 416 -6.91 10.52 1.44
C GLY A 416 -6.44 10.71 0.00
N VAL A 417 -6.28 9.60 -0.74
CA VAL A 417 -5.90 9.50 -2.16
C VAL A 417 -6.67 8.31 -2.77
N GLY A 418 -7.05 8.40 -4.05
CA GLY A 418 -8.02 7.48 -4.66
C GLY A 418 -9.46 7.70 -4.18
N CYS A 419 -10.31 6.68 -4.32
CA CYS A 419 -11.68 6.69 -3.83
C CYS A 419 -12.07 5.38 -3.17
N GLN A 420 -13.20 5.35 -2.47
CA GLN A 420 -13.89 4.10 -2.18
C GLN A 420 -15.03 3.91 -3.17
N PHE A 421 -15.24 2.69 -3.67
CA PHE A 421 -16.25 2.37 -4.68
C PHE A 421 -17.16 1.23 -4.24
N GLY A 422 -18.47 1.40 -4.41
CA GLY A 422 -19.48 0.46 -3.94
C GLY A 422 -19.78 -0.72 -4.88
N PRO A 423 -20.69 -1.63 -4.47
CA PRO A 423 -21.07 -2.80 -5.26
C PRO A 423 -21.68 -2.45 -6.62
N ASP A 424 -22.50 -1.40 -6.67
CA ASP A 424 -23.09 -0.86 -7.91
C ASP A 424 -22.03 -0.38 -8.91
N VAL A 425 -20.94 0.22 -8.42
CA VAL A 425 -19.83 0.68 -9.25
C VAL A 425 -19.11 -0.50 -9.89
N SER A 426 -18.76 -1.52 -9.11
CA SER A 426 -18.09 -2.71 -9.65
C SER A 426 -18.98 -3.52 -10.58
N GLU A 427 -20.25 -3.70 -10.24
CA GLU A 427 -21.22 -4.43 -11.07
C GLU A 427 -21.37 -3.76 -12.43
N LYS A 428 -21.59 -2.44 -12.43
CA LYS A 428 -21.74 -1.66 -13.66
C LYS A 428 -20.47 -1.67 -14.49
N TRP A 429 -19.31 -1.42 -13.88
CA TRP A 429 -18.04 -1.37 -14.62
C TRP A 429 -17.68 -2.72 -15.24
N CYS A 430 -17.87 -3.81 -14.49
CA CYS A 430 -17.64 -5.17 -14.99
C CYS A 430 -18.53 -5.47 -16.20
N LYS A 431 -19.83 -5.18 -16.07
CA LYS A 431 -20.80 -5.36 -17.16
C LYS A 431 -20.43 -4.55 -18.40
N ASP A 432 -20.13 -3.26 -18.24
CA ASP A 432 -19.84 -2.35 -19.35
C ASP A 432 -18.56 -2.72 -20.11
N ASN A 433 -17.60 -3.36 -19.43
CA ASN A 433 -16.31 -3.76 -20.01
C ASN A 433 -16.20 -5.27 -20.33
N GLY A 434 -17.28 -6.04 -20.14
CA GLY A 434 -17.29 -7.49 -20.42
C GLY A 434 -16.44 -8.33 -19.46
N ILE A 435 -16.13 -7.79 -18.29
CA ILE A 435 -15.33 -8.40 -17.23
C ILE A 435 -16.23 -9.20 -16.29
N ASP A 436 -15.76 -10.37 -15.87
CA ASP A 436 -16.48 -11.23 -14.94
C ASP A 436 -16.28 -10.75 -13.49
N TYR A 437 -15.02 -10.47 -13.10
CA TYR A 437 -14.68 -9.92 -11.80
C TYR A 437 -13.30 -9.20 -11.79
N VAL A 438 -13.06 -8.45 -10.73
CA VAL A 438 -11.80 -7.74 -10.45
C VAL A 438 -11.02 -8.47 -9.36
N VAL A 439 -9.72 -8.65 -9.54
CA VAL A 439 -8.79 -9.02 -8.47
C VAL A 439 -7.94 -7.80 -8.10
N ARG A 440 -7.84 -7.52 -6.81
CA ARG A 440 -7.03 -6.45 -6.27
C ARG A 440 -6.29 -6.86 -4.99
N SER A 441 -5.41 -6.00 -4.47
CA SER A 441 -4.56 -6.31 -3.32
C SER A 441 -4.65 -5.24 -2.23
N HIS A 442 -3.59 -4.48 -1.89
CA HIS A 442 -3.57 -3.17 -1.20
C HIS A 442 -4.18 -3.05 0.22
N GLU A 443 -5.01 -3.99 0.66
CA GLU A 443 -5.59 -4.08 1.99
C GLU A 443 -5.23 -5.42 2.64
N VAL A 444 -4.62 -5.36 3.81
CA VAL A 444 -4.37 -6.53 4.66
C VAL A 444 -5.70 -7.20 5.00
N LYS A 445 -5.78 -8.52 4.83
CA LYS A 445 -6.95 -9.34 5.19
C LYS A 445 -6.56 -10.45 6.15
N VAL A 446 -7.41 -10.73 7.13
CA VAL A 446 -7.13 -11.73 8.19
C VAL A 446 -6.78 -13.10 7.61
N GLU A 447 -7.54 -13.58 6.62
CA GLU A 447 -7.29 -14.86 5.96
C GLU A 447 -6.40 -14.74 4.70
N GLY A 448 -5.81 -13.55 4.48
CA GLY A 448 -5.03 -13.22 3.29
C GLY A 448 -5.88 -12.91 2.05
N TYR A 449 -7.21 -13.05 2.12
CA TYR A 449 -8.12 -12.66 1.05
C TYR A 449 -9.49 -12.25 1.59
N GLU A 450 -10.29 -11.58 0.75
CA GLU A 450 -11.69 -11.28 1.04
C GLU A 450 -12.49 -11.18 -0.26
N GLU A 451 -13.71 -11.70 -0.27
CA GLU A 451 -14.68 -11.49 -1.33
C GLU A 451 -15.53 -10.26 -1.02
N HIS A 452 -15.66 -9.37 -2.01
CA HIS A 452 -16.47 -8.16 -1.93
C HIS A 452 -17.50 -8.13 -3.05
N HIS A 453 -18.55 -7.33 -2.84
CA HIS A 453 -19.51 -6.93 -3.87
C HIS A 453 -20.14 -8.12 -4.62
N ASN A 454 -20.53 -9.17 -3.88
CA ASN A 454 -21.18 -10.38 -4.42
C ASN A 454 -20.32 -11.09 -5.49
N GLY A 455 -19.04 -11.33 -5.20
CA GLY A 455 -18.13 -12.02 -6.11
C GLY A 455 -17.61 -11.19 -7.29
N ARG A 456 -17.87 -9.88 -7.32
CA ARG A 456 -17.36 -8.98 -8.37
C ARG A 456 -15.96 -8.45 -8.09
N VAL A 457 -15.53 -8.43 -6.83
CA VAL A 457 -14.23 -7.91 -6.44
C VAL A 457 -13.62 -8.83 -5.41
N TYR A 458 -12.38 -9.27 -5.63
CA TYR A 458 -11.63 -10.07 -4.66
C TYR A 458 -10.37 -9.34 -4.25
N THR A 459 -10.14 -9.26 -2.94
CA THR A 459 -8.87 -8.81 -2.38
C THR A 459 -7.98 -10.02 -2.12
N VAL A 460 -6.71 -9.99 -2.53
CA VAL A 460 -5.67 -10.98 -2.19
C VAL A 460 -4.44 -10.27 -1.65
N PHE A 461 -3.87 -10.77 -0.57
CA PHE A 461 -2.74 -10.18 0.14
C PHE A 461 -1.74 -11.27 0.50
N SER A 462 -0.48 -11.15 0.07
CA SER A 462 0.50 -12.24 0.11
C SER A 462 1.62 -12.03 1.14
N ALA A 463 1.47 -11.08 2.06
CA ALA A 463 2.39 -10.86 3.17
C ALA A 463 1.75 -11.38 4.50
N PRO A 464 2.02 -12.64 4.89
CA PRO A 464 1.53 -13.16 6.18
C PRO A 464 2.21 -12.45 7.35
N ASN A 465 1.53 -12.38 8.49
CA ASN A 465 1.94 -11.66 9.69
C ASN A 465 2.57 -10.29 9.36
N TYR A 466 1.84 -9.49 8.60
CA TYR A 466 2.36 -8.26 8.01
C TYR A 466 3.03 -7.37 9.07
N CYS A 467 4.23 -6.88 8.74
CA CYS A 467 5.07 -6.10 9.65
C CYS A 467 5.34 -6.77 11.01
N ASP A 468 5.39 -8.10 11.07
CA ASP A 468 5.63 -8.93 12.25
C ASP A 468 4.64 -8.69 13.42
N GLN A 469 3.49 -8.08 13.14
CA GLN A 469 2.55 -7.59 14.16
C GLN A 469 1.10 -7.92 13.88
N MET A 470 0.70 -8.02 12.61
CA MET A 470 -0.72 -8.10 12.25
C MET A 470 -1.33 -9.48 12.47
N GLY A 471 -0.52 -10.55 12.48
CA GLY A 471 -0.99 -11.93 12.67
C GLY A 471 -1.94 -12.46 11.60
N ASN A 472 -2.07 -11.76 10.47
CA ASN A 472 -2.89 -12.20 9.33
C ASN A 472 -2.21 -13.37 8.59
N LYS A 473 -2.99 -14.17 7.88
CA LYS A 473 -2.44 -15.08 6.86
C LYS A 473 -2.10 -14.31 5.60
N GLY A 474 -1.20 -14.86 4.80
CA GLY A 474 -1.04 -14.52 3.39
C GLY A 474 -1.93 -15.43 2.55
N ALA A 475 -2.25 -15.04 1.32
CA ALA A 475 -2.90 -15.91 0.36
C ALA A 475 -2.42 -15.64 -1.06
N PHE A 476 -2.67 -16.60 -1.95
CA PHE A 476 -2.61 -16.43 -3.40
C PHE A 476 -3.85 -17.06 -4.04
N ILE A 477 -4.20 -16.58 -5.23
CA ILE A 477 -5.31 -17.09 -6.04
C ILE A 477 -4.75 -17.98 -7.14
N THR A 478 -5.41 -19.11 -7.39
CA THR A 478 -5.18 -19.94 -8.57
C THR A 478 -6.42 -20.01 -9.44
N ILE A 479 -6.24 -19.92 -10.75
CA ILE A 479 -7.28 -20.08 -11.78
C ILE A 479 -6.79 -21.08 -12.84
N LYS A 480 -7.71 -21.62 -13.64
CA LYS A 480 -7.40 -22.41 -14.84
C LYS A 480 -7.97 -21.73 -16.08
N GLY A 481 -7.33 -21.86 -17.25
CA GLY A 481 -7.80 -21.19 -18.47
C GLY A 481 -9.26 -21.50 -18.84
N ASN A 482 -9.68 -22.76 -18.67
CA ASN A 482 -11.05 -23.22 -18.95
C ASN A 482 -12.04 -22.94 -17.82
N ASN A 483 -11.56 -22.55 -16.65
CA ASN A 483 -12.37 -22.21 -15.50
C ASN A 483 -11.66 -21.15 -14.66
N LEU A 484 -12.03 -19.90 -14.94
CA LEU A 484 -11.50 -18.72 -14.28
C LEU A 484 -12.11 -18.48 -12.90
N THR A 485 -12.78 -19.45 -12.27
CA THR A 485 -13.24 -19.30 -10.88
C THR A 485 -12.02 -19.18 -9.94
N PRO A 486 -11.93 -18.14 -9.11
CA PRO A 486 -10.78 -17.95 -8.23
C PRO A 486 -10.75 -19.01 -7.12
N ARG A 487 -9.59 -19.63 -6.92
CA ARG A 487 -9.35 -20.56 -5.80
C ARG A 487 -8.27 -19.99 -4.88
N PHE A 488 -8.66 -19.69 -3.66
CA PHE A 488 -7.77 -19.12 -2.65
C PHE A 488 -6.98 -20.21 -1.94
N THR A 489 -5.70 -19.95 -1.68
CA THR A 489 -4.86 -20.76 -0.81
C THR A 489 -4.18 -19.83 0.18
N SER A 490 -4.56 -19.95 1.46
CA SER A 490 -3.94 -19.18 2.53
C SER A 490 -2.72 -19.91 3.09
N PHE A 491 -1.75 -19.15 3.60
CA PHE A 491 -0.52 -19.65 4.21
C PHE A 491 -0.09 -18.74 5.36
N SER A 492 0.67 -19.30 6.30
CA SER A 492 1.25 -18.58 7.42
C SER A 492 2.68 -18.12 7.11
N GLU A 493 3.14 -17.18 7.91
CA GLU A 493 4.50 -16.64 7.89
C GLU A 493 5.54 -17.71 8.19
N VAL A 494 6.74 -17.52 7.65
CA VAL A 494 7.91 -18.35 7.96
C VAL A 494 8.96 -17.56 8.75
N PRO A 495 9.82 -18.25 9.52
CA PRO A 495 10.92 -17.57 10.21
C PRO A 495 11.84 -16.83 9.24
N HIS A 496 12.27 -15.63 9.65
CA HIS A 496 13.27 -14.83 8.96
C HIS A 496 14.33 -14.31 9.95
N PRO A 497 15.49 -13.82 9.48
CA PRO A 497 16.49 -13.21 10.35
C PRO A 497 15.94 -12.01 11.13
N THR A 498 16.56 -11.74 12.28
CA THR A 498 16.12 -10.73 13.26
C THR A 498 16.43 -9.29 12.82
N VAL A 499 15.90 -8.88 11.66
CA VAL A 499 15.90 -7.49 11.19
C VAL A 499 14.47 -6.97 11.29
N PRO A 500 14.17 -6.00 12.16
CA PRO A 500 12.80 -5.55 12.36
C PRO A 500 12.24 -4.92 11.08
N PRO A 501 10.92 -4.92 10.88
CA PRO A 501 10.28 -4.14 9.82
C PRO A 501 10.67 -2.68 9.93
N MET A 502 10.72 -1.98 8.79
CA MET A 502 11.02 -0.56 8.69
C MET A 502 12.42 -0.19 9.22
N ALA A 503 13.37 -1.14 9.31
CA ALA A 503 14.73 -0.89 9.81
C ALA A 503 15.48 0.19 9.02
N TYR A 504 15.16 0.32 7.73
CA TYR A 504 15.74 1.30 6.82
C TYR A 504 14.80 2.48 6.52
N ALA A 505 13.60 2.48 7.10
CA ALA A 505 12.69 3.58 6.97
C ALA A 505 13.29 4.84 7.58
N SER A 506 12.94 5.97 6.99
CA SER A 506 13.37 7.24 7.53
C SER A 506 12.80 7.41 8.94
N SER A 507 13.68 7.61 9.92
CA SER A 507 13.30 7.92 11.31
C SER A 507 12.40 9.15 11.40
N LEU A 508 12.37 9.97 10.35
CA LEU A 508 11.49 11.13 10.21
C LEU A 508 10.01 10.75 10.11
N PHE A 509 9.70 9.53 9.66
CA PHE A 509 8.34 8.98 9.54
C PHE A 509 8.07 7.83 10.51
N GLY A 510 9.11 7.23 11.11
CA GLY A 510 8.99 6.19 12.15
C GLY A 510 8.38 6.65 13.49
N PHE A 511 7.97 7.91 13.59
CA PHE A 511 7.21 8.46 14.72
C PHE A 511 5.70 8.61 14.44
N MET A 512 5.22 8.24 13.25
CA MET A 512 3.77 8.27 12.95
C MET A 512 2.98 7.24 13.74
#